data_AF-A0A8T3N2H1-F1
#
_entry.id   AF-A0A8T3N2H1-F1
#
_cell.length_a   1.000
_cell.length_b   1.000
_cell.length_c   1.000
_cell.angle_alpha   90.00
_cell.angle_beta   90.00
_cell.angle_gamma   90.00
#
_symmetry.space_group_name_H-M   'P 1'
#
loop_
_entity.id
_entity.type
_entity.pdbx_description
1 polymer ?
#
loop_
_entity_poly.entity_id
_entity_poly.type
_entity_poly.pdbx_seq_one_letter_code
_entity_poly.pdbx_strand_id
1 'polypeptide(L)'
;MADERTGLENRQEETEGTGETPGDAAVEKEPQVPSAIAIEAGDDRAPESEMPAAAESGEDPAPETQTDAPAAAESGDDTPAEAEVPGEADTPVEAFDAPESTADDAPESTAGEPASETVGPRTVGRFIADALRAAGVRYAFTVPGESFLGLLEGLQAAGIRVVATRHEGAAAFIAEAHGQLTGRPAAALGTRGVGAANLAIGIHTARQDSSPMFALVGQVERSIRGREAFQEIDQATTIGGLAAHAVELTAVADVPRMVGEAVRAALVGRPGPAFVSVPEDILDEELPEGTQLDTSRPAPIRPEPDDVRAVLHFLAAAERPVILAGGGILRARTSTDLVRLAELLRVPIVAGWRRGDVVSNDHPLFLGMAGYGSPGVVRDRLERADAVLVIGCRLSEITSFGYAIPANGQAWI
;
A
#
# COMPACT_ATOMS: atom_id res chain seq x y z
N MET A 1 -7.47 -59.49 -18.38
CA MET A 1 -8.09 -59.36 -19.72
C MET A 1 -7.71 -57.96 -20.16
N ALA A 2 -6.69 -57.84 -21.03
CA ALA A 2 -6.84 -57.73 -22.50
C ALA A 2 -7.45 -56.35 -22.87
N ASP A 3 -6.89 -55.54 -23.80
CA ASP A 3 -5.85 -55.86 -24.79
C ASP A 3 -5.03 -54.64 -25.30
N GLU A 4 -4.12 -54.92 -26.23
CA GLU A 4 -3.09 -54.09 -26.91
C GLU A 4 -3.49 -52.73 -27.56
N ARG A 5 -2.54 -51.77 -27.68
CA ARG A 5 -1.87 -51.23 -28.91
C ARG A 5 -2.80 -50.94 -30.12
N THR A 6 -2.63 -49.91 -30.97
CA THR A 6 -1.43 -49.25 -31.58
C THR A 6 -1.89 -47.83 -32.07
N GLY A 7 -1.13 -46.93 -32.71
CA GLY A 7 0.22 -46.95 -33.31
C GLY A 7 0.64 -45.57 -33.87
N LEU A 8 1.31 -45.52 -35.03
CA LEU A 8 1.69 -44.31 -35.78
C LEU A 8 1.22 -44.43 -37.24
N GLU A 9 1.11 -43.31 -37.97
CA GLU A 9 1.64 -43.23 -39.35
C GLU A 9 1.83 -41.79 -39.88
N ASN A 10 2.72 -41.66 -40.87
CA ASN A 10 3.23 -40.40 -41.43
C ASN A 10 2.37 -39.85 -42.58
N ARG A 11 2.60 -38.58 -42.95
CA ARG A 11 2.81 -38.22 -44.37
C ARG A 11 3.68 -36.98 -44.55
N GLN A 12 4.69 -37.13 -45.41
CA GLN A 12 5.46 -36.02 -46.02
C GLN A 12 4.73 -35.56 -47.28
N GLU A 13 4.96 -34.32 -47.70
CA GLU A 13 5.13 -34.01 -49.12
C GLU A 13 6.05 -32.80 -49.27
N GLU A 14 7.13 -32.97 -50.04
CA GLU A 14 8.09 -31.94 -50.41
C GLU A 14 7.67 -31.31 -51.75
N THR A 15 8.06 -30.07 -52.02
CA THR A 15 8.57 -29.71 -53.37
C THR A 15 9.40 -28.43 -53.32
N GLU A 16 10.50 -28.43 -54.06
CA GLU A 16 11.54 -27.39 -54.09
C GLU A 16 11.24 -26.30 -55.13
N GLY A 17 11.99 -25.17 -55.10
CA GLY A 17 12.11 -24.30 -56.27
C GLY A 17 12.64 -22.88 -56.04
N THR A 18 13.97 -22.71 -56.10
CA THR A 18 14.74 -21.59 -56.72
C THR A 18 14.02 -20.24 -57.01
N GLY A 19 14.58 -19.04 -56.77
CA GLY A 19 15.96 -18.61 -56.46
C GLY A 19 16.14 -17.12 -56.83
N GLU A 20 17.37 -16.60 -56.76
CA GLU A 20 17.84 -15.24 -57.18
C GLU A 20 17.59 -14.01 -56.27
N THR A 21 18.66 -13.19 -56.20
CA THR A 21 18.83 -11.80 -55.74
C THR A 21 19.86 -11.17 -56.72
N PRO A 22 20.16 -9.85 -56.76
CA PRO A 22 19.73 -8.73 -55.90
C PRO A 22 19.21 -7.49 -56.68
N GLY A 23 18.84 -6.40 -56.00
CA GLY A 23 18.55 -5.11 -56.64
C GLY A 23 18.43 -3.95 -55.63
N ASP A 24 19.24 -2.90 -55.82
CA ASP A 24 19.43 -1.77 -54.90
C ASP A 24 18.42 -0.64 -55.16
N ALA A 25 17.86 -0.04 -54.08
CA ALA A 25 17.07 1.20 -54.13
C ALA A 25 16.83 1.77 -52.72
N ALA A 26 17.65 2.74 -52.31
CA ALA A 26 17.39 3.53 -51.11
C ALA A 26 16.14 4.41 -51.30
N VAL A 27 15.23 4.39 -50.32
CA VAL A 27 14.15 5.36 -50.16
C VAL A 27 14.18 5.85 -48.72
N GLU A 28 14.44 7.14 -48.55
CA GLU A 28 14.37 7.80 -47.24
C GLU A 28 12.92 7.71 -46.72
N LYS A 29 12.73 7.10 -45.55
CA LYS A 29 11.47 7.19 -44.80
C LYS A 29 11.62 8.27 -43.74
N GLU A 30 10.74 9.26 -43.79
CA GLU A 30 10.51 10.17 -42.66
C GLU A 30 10.10 9.35 -41.41
N PRO A 31 10.54 9.72 -40.21
CA PRO A 31 10.19 9.00 -39.00
C PRO A 31 8.71 9.24 -38.65
N GLN A 32 7.88 8.20 -38.83
CA GLN A 32 6.52 8.20 -38.29
C GLN A 32 6.57 8.21 -36.76
N VAL A 33 5.96 9.23 -36.16
CA VAL A 33 5.69 9.29 -34.73
C VAL A 33 4.66 8.19 -34.40
N PRO A 34 4.90 7.29 -33.43
CA PRO A 34 3.93 6.26 -33.08
C PRO A 34 2.67 6.90 -32.48
N SER A 35 1.50 6.47 -32.97
CA SER A 35 0.21 6.89 -32.42
C SER A 35 0.06 6.40 -30.99
N ALA A 36 -0.37 7.29 -30.09
CA ALA A 36 -0.66 6.94 -28.70
C ALA A 36 -1.66 5.78 -28.61
N ILE A 37 -1.44 4.89 -27.64
CA ILE A 37 -2.34 3.77 -27.35
C ILE A 37 -3.63 4.33 -26.74
N ALA A 38 -4.68 4.45 -27.55
CA ALA A 38 -6.02 4.70 -27.05
C ALA A 38 -6.55 3.43 -26.38
N ILE A 39 -6.79 3.48 -25.08
CA ILE A 39 -7.56 2.45 -24.37
C ILE A 39 -9.04 2.80 -24.57
N GLU A 40 -9.76 2.02 -25.36
CA GLU A 40 -11.20 2.17 -25.54
C GLU A 40 -11.92 1.88 -24.22
N ALA A 41 -12.69 2.85 -23.72
CA ALA A 41 -13.60 2.65 -22.61
C ALA A 41 -14.88 1.95 -23.11
N GLY A 42 -15.20 0.77 -22.56
CA GLY A 42 -16.45 0.08 -22.86
C GLY A 42 -17.68 0.82 -22.31
N ASP A 43 -18.74 0.90 -23.11
CA ASP A 43 -20.03 1.51 -22.76
C ASP A 43 -20.87 0.55 -21.89
N ASP A 44 -20.66 0.59 -20.57
CA ASP A 44 -21.54 -0.02 -19.58
C ASP A 44 -22.30 1.06 -18.79
N ARG A 45 -23.51 1.39 -19.26
CA ARG A 45 -24.41 2.33 -18.55
C ARG A 45 -25.12 1.64 -17.39
N ALA A 46 -24.81 2.07 -16.17
CA ALA A 46 -25.71 1.92 -15.04
C ALA A 46 -26.73 3.10 -15.01
N PRO A 47 -27.98 2.89 -14.58
CA PRO A 47 -29.02 3.92 -14.61
C PRO A 47 -28.84 4.97 -13.50
N GLU A 48 -29.17 6.23 -13.82
CA GLU A 48 -29.17 7.35 -12.89
C GLU A 48 -30.28 7.20 -11.83
N SER A 49 -29.95 7.41 -10.56
CA SER A 49 -30.94 7.55 -9.47
C SER A 49 -30.96 8.98 -8.96
N GLU A 50 -32.00 9.74 -9.30
CA GLU A 50 -32.19 11.10 -8.79
C GLU A 50 -32.41 11.09 -7.26
N MET A 51 -31.61 11.89 -6.53
CA MET A 51 -31.92 12.26 -5.16
C MET A 51 -32.62 13.63 -5.15
N PRO A 52 -33.81 13.78 -4.54
CA PRO A 52 -34.51 15.06 -4.51
C PRO A 52 -33.89 16.02 -3.50
N ALA A 53 -33.79 17.30 -3.89
CA ALA A 53 -33.36 18.38 -3.01
C ALA A 53 -34.46 18.72 -2.00
N ALA A 54 -34.09 18.88 -0.72
CA ALA A 54 -34.98 19.41 0.31
C ALA A 54 -34.82 20.93 0.39
N ALA A 55 -35.92 21.66 0.22
CA ALA A 55 -35.98 23.12 0.34
C ALA A 55 -36.42 23.55 1.75
N GLU A 56 -35.97 24.72 2.19
CA GLU A 56 -36.42 25.35 3.43
C GLU A 56 -37.81 25.97 3.26
N SER A 57 -38.72 25.68 4.19
CA SER A 57 -39.87 26.53 4.52
C SER A 57 -40.38 26.15 5.91
N GLY A 58 -40.39 27.11 6.85
CA GLY A 58 -40.88 26.89 8.21
C GLY A 58 -42.32 27.39 8.41
N GLU A 59 -43.01 26.82 9.40
CA GLU A 59 -44.12 27.45 10.13
C GLU A 59 -44.36 26.66 11.44
N ASP A 60 -44.44 27.35 12.58
CA ASP A 60 -44.79 26.78 13.89
C ASP A 60 -46.30 26.50 14.00
N PRO A 61 -46.69 25.52 14.84
CA PRO A 61 -47.77 25.82 15.79
C PRO A 61 -47.51 25.36 17.23
N ALA A 62 -47.97 26.16 18.18
CA ALA A 62 -47.91 25.92 19.63
C ALA A 62 -49.30 25.47 20.20
N PRO A 63 -49.56 25.38 21.53
CA PRO A 63 -49.37 24.12 22.26
C PRO A 63 -50.54 23.69 23.18
N GLU A 64 -50.61 22.40 23.52
CA GLU A 64 -51.48 21.83 24.58
C GLU A 64 -50.80 20.57 25.19
N THR A 65 -51.03 20.09 26.43
CA THR A 65 -51.40 20.65 27.75
C THR A 65 -50.87 19.69 28.86
N GLN A 66 -50.90 20.09 30.13
CA GLN A 66 -50.35 19.36 31.30
C GLN A 66 -51.13 18.12 31.77
N THR A 67 -50.47 17.24 32.56
CA THR A 67 -51.06 16.55 33.74
C THR A 67 -50.00 16.15 34.77
N ASP A 68 -50.37 16.11 36.05
CA ASP A 68 -49.49 16.23 37.23
C ASP A 68 -48.95 14.93 37.86
N ALA A 69 -47.88 15.05 38.66
CA ALA A 69 -47.88 14.80 40.14
C ALA A 69 -46.44 14.93 40.74
N PRO A 70 -46.25 15.07 42.07
CA PRO A 70 -46.54 16.28 42.83
C PRO A 70 -45.30 16.81 43.61
N ALA A 71 -45.36 18.07 44.07
CA ALA A 71 -44.30 18.69 44.85
C ALA A 71 -44.48 18.54 46.37
N ALA A 72 -43.36 18.55 47.10
CA ALA A 72 -43.27 18.98 48.49
C ALA A 72 -42.11 19.97 48.61
N ALA A 73 -42.36 21.14 49.19
CA ALA A 73 -41.39 22.22 49.29
C ALA A 73 -40.69 22.23 50.66
N GLU A 74 -39.50 22.83 50.74
CA GLU A 74 -39.31 23.99 51.62
C GLU A 74 -38.11 24.85 51.21
N SER A 75 -38.09 26.08 51.72
CA SER A 75 -37.28 27.21 51.23
C SER A 75 -35.88 27.30 51.83
N GLY A 76 -34.91 27.70 51.01
CA GLY A 76 -33.61 28.22 51.46
C GLY A 76 -33.10 29.27 50.47
N ASP A 77 -32.83 30.47 50.98
CA ASP A 77 -32.22 31.58 50.25
C ASP A 77 -30.69 31.40 50.29
N ASP A 78 -30.05 31.29 49.12
CA ASP A 78 -28.58 31.34 49.03
C ASP A 78 -28.13 31.81 47.65
N THR A 79 -27.32 32.88 47.63
CA THR A 79 -26.77 33.47 46.41
C THR A 79 -25.45 32.77 46.07
N PRO A 80 -25.25 32.22 44.86
CA PRO A 80 -23.96 31.65 44.49
C PRO A 80 -22.90 32.75 44.39
N ALA A 81 -21.89 32.68 45.27
CA ALA A 81 -20.72 33.55 45.22
C ALA A 81 -19.90 33.30 43.94
N GLU A 82 -19.16 34.32 43.52
CA GLU A 82 -18.22 34.24 42.41
C GLU A 82 -17.15 33.17 42.69
N ALA A 83 -17.06 32.15 41.84
CA ALA A 83 -15.98 31.19 41.87
C ALA A 83 -14.80 31.76 41.06
N GLU A 84 -13.75 32.20 41.78
CA GLU A 84 -12.51 32.70 41.17
C GLU A 84 -11.88 31.65 40.24
N VAL A 85 -11.48 32.08 39.04
CA VAL A 85 -10.64 31.27 38.14
C VAL A 85 -9.25 31.17 38.77
N PRO A 86 -8.73 29.97 39.09
CA PRO A 86 -7.38 29.84 39.61
C PRO A 86 -6.36 30.33 38.58
N GLY A 87 -5.46 31.21 39.03
CA GLY A 87 -4.51 31.90 38.16
C GLY A 87 -3.55 30.98 37.41
N GLU A 88 -3.12 31.48 36.25
CA GLU A 88 -2.13 30.92 35.34
C GLU A 88 -0.82 30.57 36.08
N ALA A 89 -0.59 29.27 36.32
CA ALA A 89 0.63 28.77 36.92
C ALA A 89 1.67 28.55 35.80
N ASP A 90 2.48 29.58 35.59
CA ASP A 90 3.56 29.62 34.60
C ASP A 90 4.74 28.70 35.05
N THR A 91 4.54 27.39 34.92
CA THR A 91 5.61 26.38 35.01
C THR A 91 6.03 25.98 33.59
N PRO A 92 7.30 26.20 33.20
CA PRO A 92 7.78 25.71 31.91
C PRO A 92 7.59 24.20 31.83
N VAL A 93 6.85 23.75 30.84
CA VAL A 93 6.89 22.36 30.43
C VAL A 93 8.29 22.13 29.88
N GLU A 94 9.13 21.38 30.61
CA GLU A 94 10.46 21.02 30.10
C GLU A 94 10.26 20.37 28.73
N ALA A 95 10.93 20.94 27.73
CA ALA A 95 10.91 20.37 26.40
C ALA A 95 11.40 18.92 26.50
N PHE A 96 10.69 17.99 25.86
CA PHE A 96 11.31 16.71 25.55
C PHE A 96 12.54 17.01 24.70
N ASP A 97 13.73 16.86 25.29
CA ASP A 97 14.99 16.91 24.55
C ASP A 97 14.87 15.92 23.40
N ALA A 98 14.75 16.47 22.18
CA ALA A 98 14.90 15.68 20.99
C ALA A 98 16.31 15.08 21.06
N PRO A 99 16.47 13.74 20.92
CA PRO A 99 17.80 13.15 20.94
C PRO A 99 18.64 13.85 19.88
N GLU A 100 19.81 14.36 20.29
CA GLU A 100 20.66 15.19 19.45
C GLU A 100 20.85 14.52 18.09
N SER A 101 20.78 15.34 17.03
CA SER A 101 21.00 14.91 15.66
C SER A 101 22.47 14.54 15.45
N THR A 102 22.87 13.37 15.93
CA THR A 102 24.08 12.68 15.47
C THR A 102 23.80 12.19 14.05
N ALA A 103 24.11 13.04 13.08
CA ALA A 103 24.15 12.70 11.68
C ALA A 103 25.33 11.77 11.39
N ASP A 104 25.21 10.50 11.81
CA ASP A 104 26.09 9.39 11.44
C ASP A 104 25.25 8.11 11.32
N ASP A 105 24.51 8.02 10.21
CA ASP A 105 23.99 6.75 9.66
C ASP A 105 24.43 6.66 8.18
N ALA A 106 25.68 7.04 7.94
CA ALA A 106 26.41 6.66 6.73
C ALA A 106 26.66 5.15 6.78
N PRO A 107 26.64 4.43 5.64
CA PRO A 107 26.85 2.99 5.64
C PRO A 107 28.31 2.69 6.00
N GLU A 108 28.56 2.31 7.25
CA GLU A 108 29.89 1.90 7.69
C GLU A 108 30.30 0.65 6.89
N SER A 109 31.29 0.83 6.02
CA SER A 109 31.78 -0.20 5.10
C SER A 109 32.72 -1.16 5.84
N THR A 110 32.20 -1.88 6.83
CA THR A 110 32.85 -3.08 7.34
C THR A 110 32.56 -4.23 6.39
N ALA A 111 33.54 -4.56 5.55
CA ALA A 111 33.58 -5.83 4.83
C ALA A 111 33.81 -6.99 5.81
N GLY A 112 32.78 -7.31 6.60
CA GLY A 112 32.66 -8.58 7.31
C GLY A 112 31.94 -9.56 6.40
N GLU A 113 32.55 -10.73 6.17
CA GLU A 113 31.89 -11.84 5.49
C GLU A 113 30.58 -12.18 6.21
N PRO A 114 29.46 -12.43 5.50
CA PRO A 114 28.27 -12.92 6.14
C PRO A 114 28.55 -14.33 6.66
N ALA A 115 28.79 -14.45 7.96
CA ALA A 115 28.93 -15.72 8.64
C ALA A 115 27.66 -16.55 8.42
N SER A 116 27.75 -17.55 7.55
CA SER A 116 26.70 -18.52 7.31
C SER A 116 26.68 -19.52 8.45
N GLU A 117 26.14 -19.10 9.61
CA GLU A 117 25.80 -20.04 10.67
C GLU A 117 24.64 -20.91 10.21
N THR A 118 24.96 -22.17 9.89
CA THR A 118 23.98 -23.24 9.75
C THR A 118 23.43 -23.60 11.13
N VAL A 119 22.44 -22.82 11.58
CA VAL A 119 21.55 -23.23 12.68
C VAL A 119 20.78 -24.48 12.24
N GLY A 120 20.43 -25.36 13.20
CA GLY A 120 19.76 -26.65 12.97
C GLY A 120 18.39 -26.57 12.28
N PRO A 121 17.63 -27.67 12.23
CA PRO A 121 16.42 -27.78 11.42
C PRO A 121 15.49 -26.58 11.61
N ARG A 122 15.24 -25.89 10.50
CA ARG A 122 14.62 -24.56 10.50
C ARG A 122 13.12 -24.75 10.53
N THR A 123 12.48 -24.49 11.66
CA THR A 123 11.02 -24.53 11.77
C THR A 123 10.38 -23.51 10.81
N VAL A 124 9.13 -23.73 10.42
CA VAL A 124 8.39 -22.77 9.57
C VAL A 124 8.33 -21.38 10.20
N GLY A 125 8.08 -21.27 11.51
CA GLY A 125 8.11 -20.01 12.24
C GLY A 125 9.45 -19.29 12.15
N ARG A 126 10.57 -20.04 12.26
CA ARG A 126 11.92 -19.52 12.08
C ARG A 126 12.18 -19.04 10.64
N PHE A 127 11.76 -19.81 9.65
CA PHE A 127 11.93 -19.46 8.23
C PHE A 127 11.15 -18.21 7.84
N ILE A 128 9.89 -18.07 8.30
CA ILE A 128 9.08 -16.86 8.07
C ILE A 128 9.78 -15.64 8.67
N ALA A 129 10.29 -15.74 9.91
CA ALA A 129 11.00 -14.64 10.55
C ALA A 129 12.28 -14.23 9.80
N ASP A 130 13.06 -15.19 9.32
CA ASP A 130 14.26 -14.92 8.51
C ASP A 130 13.90 -14.30 7.14
N ALA A 131 12.79 -14.72 6.53
CA ALA A 131 12.25 -14.11 5.31
C ALA A 131 11.90 -12.64 5.51
N LEU A 132 11.18 -12.32 6.60
CA LEU A 132 10.82 -10.95 6.98
C LEU A 132 12.08 -10.11 7.26
N ARG A 133 13.08 -10.69 7.94
CA ARG A 133 14.33 -10.00 8.27
C ARG A 133 15.15 -9.65 7.03
N ALA A 134 15.14 -10.51 6.01
CA ALA A 134 15.75 -10.27 4.69
C ALA A 134 14.90 -9.33 3.80
N ALA A 135 13.58 -9.35 3.93
CA ALA A 135 12.68 -8.36 3.34
C ALA A 135 12.94 -6.94 3.88
N GLY A 136 13.53 -6.84 5.08
CA GLY A 136 13.99 -5.60 5.70
C GLY A 136 13.23 -5.24 6.98
N VAL A 137 12.29 -6.09 7.40
CA VAL A 137 11.52 -5.91 8.64
C VAL A 137 12.47 -5.83 9.84
N ARG A 138 12.22 -4.84 10.70
CA ARG A 138 12.93 -4.64 11.98
C ARG A 138 11.99 -4.64 13.18
N TYR A 139 10.70 -4.39 12.96
CA TYR A 139 9.68 -4.28 14.00
C TYR A 139 8.47 -5.16 13.67
N ALA A 140 7.94 -5.79 14.70
CA ALA A 140 6.74 -6.60 14.67
C ALA A 140 5.80 -6.13 15.79
N PHE A 141 4.62 -5.62 15.45
CA PHE A 141 3.65 -5.06 16.41
C PHE A 141 2.53 -6.08 16.64
N THR A 142 2.13 -6.33 17.89
CA THR A 142 1.16 -7.40 18.17
C THR A 142 0.42 -7.25 19.50
N VAL A 143 -0.81 -7.77 19.57
CA VAL A 143 -1.36 -8.26 20.84
C VAL A 143 -0.95 -9.73 20.96
N PRO A 144 -0.12 -10.12 21.95
CA PRO A 144 0.37 -11.50 22.05
C PRO A 144 -0.76 -12.53 22.13
N GLY A 145 -0.60 -13.65 21.42
CA GLY A 145 -1.55 -14.75 21.40
C GLY A 145 -0.86 -16.11 21.22
N GLU A 146 -1.52 -17.16 21.68
CA GLU A 146 -1.03 -18.55 21.64
C GLU A 146 -0.84 -19.11 20.22
N SER A 147 -1.67 -18.69 19.26
CA SER A 147 -1.74 -19.29 17.92
C SER A 147 -0.54 -19.01 16.99
N PHE A 148 0.49 -18.33 17.50
CA PHE A 148 1.69 -17.98 16.73
C PHE A 148 2.99 -17.95 17.56
N LEU A 149 3.10 -18.78 18.61
CA LEU A 149 4.27 -18.81 19.50
C LEU A 149 5.59 -19.13 18.77
N GLY A 150 5.64 -20.18 17.94
CA GLY A 150 6.84 -20.51 17.15
C GLY A 150 7.29 -19.41 16.18
N LEU A 151 6.36 -18.53 15.75
CA LEU A 151 6.70 -17.33 14.99
C LEU A 151 7.30 -16.23 15.89
N LEU A 152 6.78 -16.03 17.11
CA LEU A 152 7.36 -15.05 18.06
C LEU A 152 8.80 -15.41 18.43
N GLU A 153 9.08 -16.69 18.69
CA GLU A 153 10.44 -17.19 18.92
C GLU A 153 11.34 -16.97 17.69
N GLY A 154 10.83 -17.32 16.50
CA GLY A 154 11.51 -17.08 15.23
C GLY A 154 11.87 -15.61 15.01
N LEU A 155 10.95 -14.67 15.28
CA LEU A 155 11.13 -13.23 15.14
C LEU A 155 12.22 -12.71 16.09
N GLN A 156 12.20 -13.12 17.36
CA GLN A 156 13.23 -12.76 18.32
C GLN A 156 14.61 -13.28 17.87
N ALA A 157 14.69 -14.54 17.43
CA ALA A 157 15.92 -15.13 16.91
C ALA A 157 16.42 -14.50 15.59
N ALA A 158 15.55 -13.80 14.85
CA ALA A 158 15.90 -13.06 13.63
C ALA A 158 16.37 -11.61 13.93
N GLY A 159 16.36 -11.20 15.20
CA GLY A 159 16.64 -9.82 15.60
C GLY A 159 15.55 -8.83 15.16
N ILE A 160 14.31 -9.31 15.00
CA ILE A 160 13.13 -8.45 14.79
C ILE A 160 12.57 -8.09 16.16
N ARG A 161 12.46 -6.79 16.45
CA ARG A 161 11.93 -6.31 17.72
C ARG A 161 10.42 -6.47 17.76
N VAL A 162 9.93 -7.40 18.57
CA VAL A 162 8.51 -7.52 18.89
C VAL A 162 8.11 -6.41 19.87
N VAL A 163 6.98 -5.76 19.59
CA VAL A 163 6.41 -4.67 20.39
C VAL A 163 4.96 -5.00 20.70
N ALA A 164 4.66 -5.22 21.97
CA ALA A 164 3.30 -5.48 22.43
C ALA A 164 2.44 -4.20 22.35
N THR A 165 1.25 -4.31 21.78
CA THR A 165 0.22 -3.26 21.75
C THR A 165 -0.96 -3.65 22.64
N ARG A 166 -1.94 -2.74 22.78
CA ARG A 166 -3.18 -2.98 23.55
C ARG A 166 -4.38 -3.34 22.67
N HIS A 167 -4.22 -3.31 21.35
CA HIS A 167 -5.23 -3.65 20.34
C HIS A 167 -4.53 -3.93 19.01
N GLU A 168 -4.97 -4.92 18.23
CA GLU A 168 -4.33 -5.28 16.96
C GLU A 168 -4.52 -4.19 15.91
N GLY A 169 -5.65 -3.48 15.91
CA GLY A 169 -5.84 -2.30 15.04
C GLY A 169 -4.76 -1.23 15.26
N ALA A 170 -4.28 -1.04 16.50
CA ALA A 170 -3.15 -0.16 16.77
C ALA A 170 -1.83 -0.74 16.26
N ALA A 171 -1.61 -2.06 16.37
CA ALA A 171 -0.45 -2.72 15.76
C ALA A 171 -0.43 -2.56 14.23
N ALA A 172 -1.59 -2.73 13.58
CA ALA A 172 -1.73 -2.54 12.15
C ALA A 172 -1.42 -1.11 11.72
N PHE A 173 -1.95 -0.09 12.42
CA PHE A 173 -1.65 1.32 12.10
C PHE A 173 -0.20 1.71 12.38
N ILE A 174 0.46 1.18 13.43
CA ILE A 174 1.89 1.45 13.64
C ILE A 174 2.74 0.83 12.53
N ALA A 175 2.40 -0.40 12.08
CA ALA A 175 3.08 -1.03 10.95
C ALA A 175 2.87 -0.27 9.63
N GLU A 176 1.63 0.21 9.39
CA GLU A 176 1.25 1.04 8.25
C GLU A 176 2.06 2.34 8.21
N ALA A 177 2.07 3.09 9.32
CA ALA A 177 2.80 4.35 9.45
C ALA A 177 4.32 4.16 9.30
N HIS A 178 4.89 3.09 9.87
CA HIS A 178 6.30 2.73 9.63
C HIS A 178 6.58 2.51 8.14
N GLY A 179 5.68 1.82 7.43
CA GLY A 179 5.76 1.60 5.99
C GLY A 179 5.74 2.91 5.18
N GLN A 180 4.88 3.87 5.54
CA GLN A 180 4.85 5.19 4.91
C GLN A 180 6.12 6.01 5.19
N LEU A 181 6.50 6.15 6.47
CA LEU A 181 7.57 7.05 6.90
C LEU A 181 8.97 6.58 6.49
N THR A 182 9.21 5.26 6.46
CA THR A 182 10.57 4.72 6.24
C THR A 182 10.77 4.12 4.84
N GLY A 183 9.69 3.77 4.14
CA GLY A 183 9.70 2.95 2.94
C GLY A 183 10.10 1.48 3.20
N ARG A 184 10.26 1.05 4.46
CA ARG A 184 10.63 -0.31 4.87
C ARG A 184 9.41 -1.02 5.49
N PRO A 185 9.19 -2.30 5.21
CA PRO A 185 8.07 -3.04 5.79
C PRO A 185 8.20 -3.17 7.31
N ALA A 186 7.05 -3.19 7.97
CA ALA A 186 6.88 -3.70 9.33
C ALA A 186 5.88 -4.86 9.33
N ALA A 187 5.93 -5.70 10.37
CA ALA A 187 4.94 -6.75 10.59
C ALA A 187 3.89 -6.29 11.61
N ALA A 188 2.63 -6.64 11.39
CA ALA A 188 1.58 -6.65 12.41
C ALA A 188 1.08 -8.08 12.59
N LEU A 189 0.99 -8.54 13.83
CA LEU A 189 0.58 -9.90 14.17
C LEU A 189 -0.70 -9.91 15.00
N GLY A 190 -1.60 -10.83 14.67
CA GLY A 190 -2.84 -11.08 15.38
C GLY A 190 -3.08 -12.56 15.62
N THR A 191 -3.91 -12.87 16.62
CA THR A 191 -4.41 -14.24 16.83
C THR A 191 -5.51 -14.60 15.82
N ARG A 192 -5.91 -15.88 15.83
CA ARG A 192 -7.04 -16.45 15.08
C ARG A 192 -8.26 -15.52 15.11
N GLY A 193 -8.99 -15.43 13.99
CA GLY A 193 -10.34 -14.83 13.91
C GLY A 193 -10.45 -13.38 14.37
N VAL A 194 -10.57 -13.17 15.69
CA VAL A 194 -10.67 -11.84 16.33
C VAL A 194 -9.43 -10.97 16.06
N GLY A 195 -8.23 -11.55 16.07
CA GLY A 195 -7.01 -10.81 15.78
C GLY A 195 -6.95 -10.39 14.30
N ALA A 196 -7.31 -11.30 13.39
CA ALA A 196 -7.48 -11.00 11.96
C ALA A 196 -8.46 -9.83 11.74
N ALA A 197 -9.64 -9.90 12.35
CA ALA A 197 -10.68 -8.87 12.24
C ALA A 197 -10.20 -7.51 12.81
N ASN A 198 -9.50 -7.50 13.94
CA ASN A 198 -8.97 -6.27 14.53
C ASN A 198 -7.82 -5.64 13.69
N LEU A 199 -7.05 -6.44 12.95
CA LEU A 199 -6.03 -5.94 12.00
C LEU A 199 -6.63 -5.33 10.72
N ALA A 200 -7.85 -5.72 10.34
CA ALA A 200 -8.47 -5.47 9.03
C ALA A 200 -8.41 -4.01 8.57
N ILE A 201 -8.66 -3.06 9.47
CA ILE A 201 -8.67 -1.62 9.15
C ILE A 201 -7.29 -1.10 8.72
N GLY A 202 -6.22 -1.53 9.39
CA GLY A 202 -4.86 -1.13 9.04
C GLY A 202 -4.35 -1.85 7.79
N ILE A 203 -4.75 -3.11 7.58
CA ILE A 203 -4.51 -3.83 6.31
C ILE A 203 -5.14 -3.07 5.14
N HIS A 204 -6.41 -2.70 5.22
CA HIS A 204 -7.06 -1.95 4.15
C HIS A 204 -6.39 -0.59 3.91
N THR A 205 -6.03 0.12 4.98
CA THR A 205 -5.30 1.39 4.91
C THR A 205 -3.96 1.24 4.18
N ALA A 206 -3.14 0.26 4.58
CA ALA A 206 -1.86 -0.03 3.93
C ALA A 206 -2.02 -0.31 2.42
N ARG A 207 -3.07 -1.04 2.00
CA ARG A 207 -3.32 -1.31 0.58
C ARG A 207 -3.72 -0.05 -0.19
N GLN A 208 -4.52 0.83 0.41
CA GLN A 208 -4.87 2.12 -0.18
C GLN A 208 -3.64 3.01 -0.33
N ASP A 209 -2.86 3.18 0.72
CA ASP A 209 -1.66 4.02 0.67
C ASP A 209 -0.51 3.40 -0.12
N SER A 210 -0.57 2.10 -0.39
CA SER A 210 0.46 1.26 -1.04
C SER A 210 1.72 1.11 -0.17
N SER A 211 1.48 0.97 1.14
CA SER A 211 2.49 0.85 2.19
C SER A 211 2.97 -0.60 2.31
N PRO A 212 4.28 -0.85 2.29
CA PRO A 212 4.82 -2.20 2.45
C PRO A 212 4.55 -2.69 3.88
N MET A 213 3.87 -3.83 4.02
CA MET A 213 3.44 -4.36 5.31
C MET A 213 3.31 -5.89 5.25
N PHE A 214 3.56 -6.56 6.37
CA PHE A 214 3.18 -7.97 6.55
C PHE A 214 2.11 -8.07 7.64
N ALA A 215 0.99 -8.72 7.32
CA ALA A 215 -0.06 -9.06 8.27
C ALA A 215 -0.01 -10.57 8.49
N LEU A 216 0.53 -11.00 9.63
CA LEU A 216 0.75 -12.42 9.93
C LEU A 216 -0.27 -12.82 10.99
N VAL A 217 -1.04 -13.88 10.75
CA VAL A 217 -2.12 -14.25 11.64
C VAL A 217 -2.07 -15.74 11.96
N GLY A 218 -2.11 -16.06 13.25
CA GLY A 218 -2.23 -17.44 13.69
C GLY A 218 -3.58 -18.04 13.31
N GLN A 219 -3.62 -19.34 13.04
CA GLN A 219 -4.82 -20.07 12.64
C GLN A 219 -4.97 -21.34 13.48
N VAL A 220 -6.18 -21.90 13.54
CA VAL A 220 -6.44 -23.20 14.19
C VAL A 220 -5.57 -24.30 13.57
N GLU A 221 -5.24 -25.33 14.37
CA GLU A 221 -4.52 -26.50 13.83
C GLU A 221 -5.27 -27.13 12.65
N ARG A 222 -4.54 -27.66 11.67
CA ARG A 222 -5.13 -28.37 10.52
C ARG A 222 -5.96 -29.59 10.94
N SER A 223 -5.66 -30.19 12.10
CA SER A 223 -6.31 -31.40 12.65
C SER A 223 -7.78 -31.19 13.09
N ILE A 224 -8.12 -29.96 13.50
CA ILE A 224 -9.44 -29.56 14.00
C ILE A 224 -10.18 -28.63 13.04
N ARG A 225 -9.56 -28.26 11.93
CA ARG A 225 -10.11 -27.35 10.93
C ARG A 225 -11.36 -27.92 10.25
N GLY A 226 -12.34 -27.07 9.98
CA GLY A 226 -13.65 -27.41 9.42
C GLY A 226 -14.59 -28.06 10.43
N ARG A 227 -14.30 -27.95 11.73
CA ARG A 227 -15.02 -28.64 12.81
C ARG A 227 -15.48 -27.68 13.92
N GLU A 228 -15.72 -26.42 13.53
CA GLU A 228 -16.12 -25.32 14.43
C GLU A 228 -15.09 -25.09 15.54
N ALA A 229 -13.80 -25.07 15.16
CA ALA A 229 -12.72 -24.85 16.11
C ALA A 229 -12.77 -23.43 16.71
N PHE A 230 -12.23 -23.26 17.92
CA PHE A 230 -12.31 -21.99 18.62
C PHE A 230 -11.62 -20.86 17.84
N GLN A 231 -12.39 -19.79 17.55
CA GLN A 231 -11.97 -18.65 16.72
C GLN A 231 -11.64 -19.01 15.25
N GLU A 232 -12.08 -20.15 14.75
CA GLU A 232 -11.96 -20.54 13.34
C GLU A 232 -12.77 -19.61 12.43
N ILE A 233 -12.11 -19.05 11.41
CA ILE A 233 -12.73 -18.48 10.21
C ILE A 233 -11.86 -18.82 8.99
N ASP A 234 -12.43 -18.74 7.78
CA ASP A 234 -11.64 -18.68 6.55
C ASP A 234 -10.97 -17.30 6.44
N GLN A 235 -9.78 -17.19 7.04
CA GLN A 235 -9.06 -15.92 7.19
C GLN A 235 -8.63 -15.33 5.85
N ALA A 236 -8.19 -16.17 4.91
CA ALA A 236 -7.69 -15.72 3.60
C ALA A 236 -8.83 -15.16 2.72
N THR A 237 -9.99 -15.83 2.70
CA THR A 237 -11.15 -15.36 1.95
C THR A 237 -11.83 -14.15 2.60
N THR A 238 -11.96 -14.12 3.93
CA THR A 238 -12.71 -13.07 4.64
C THR A 238 -11.91 -11.79 4.87
N ILE A 239 -10.73 -11.89 5.50
CA ILE A 239 -9.89 -10.74 5.86
C ILE A 239 -8.77 -10.53 4.83
N GLY A 240 -8.20 -11.62 4.31
CA GLY A 240 -7.12 -11.57 3.32
C GLY A 240 -7.49 -10.81 2.04
N GLY A 241 -8.77 -10.81 1.64
CA GLY A 241 -9.28 -10.00 0.52
C GLY A 241 -9.06 -8.49 0.66
N LEU A 242 -8.78 -7.99 1.87
CA LEU A 242 -8.39 -6.59 2.12
C LEU A 242 -6.93 -6.29 1.77
N ALA A 243 -6.07 -7.30 1.68
CA ALA A 243 -4.64 -7.17 1.42
C ALA A 243 -4.31 -7.07 -0.09
N ALA A 244 -3.06 -6.77 -0.44
CA ALA A 244 -2.59 -6.80 -1.83
C ALA A 244 -2.33 -8.24 -2.31
N HIS A 245 -1.99 -9.13 -1.37
CA HIS A 245 -1.83 -10.56 -1.56
C HIS A 245 -2.24 -11.25 -0.25
N ALA A 246 -2.87 -12.42 -0.35
CA ALA A 246 -3.27 -13.21 0.81
C ALA A 246 -3.03 -14.70 0.55
N VAL A 247 -2.43 -15.35 1.54
CA VAL A 247 -2.12 -16.78 1.52
C VAL A 247 -2.37 -17.40 2.89
N GLU A 248 -2.56 -18.71 2.89
CA GLU A 248 -2.60 -19.52 4.10
C GLU A 248 -1.71 -20.75 3.94
N LEU A 249 -0.84 -20.99 4.90
CA LEU A 249 0.17 -22.05 4.82
C LEU A 249 -0.45 -23.38 5.25
N THR A 250 -0.77 -24.27 4.31
CA THR A 250 -1.41 -25.56 4.61
C THR A 250 -0.43 -26.75 4.62
N ALA A 251 0.65 -26.68 3.85
CA ALA A 251 1.67 -27.72 3.75
C ALA A 251 3.09 -27.13 3.81
N VAL A 252 3.98 -27.78 4.58
CA VAL A 252 5.38 -27.35 4.78
C VAL A 252 6.15 -27.20 3.46
N ALA A 253 5.89 -28.10 2.50
CA ALA A 253 6.53 -28.08 1.18
C ALA A 253 6.24 -26.80 0.37
N ASP A 254 5.10 -26.14 0.59
CA ASP A 254 4.72 -24.91 -0.11
C ASP A 254 5.22 -23.62 0.57
N VAL A 255 5.63 -23.69 1.85
CA VAL A 255 6.05 -22.54 2.66
C VAL A 255 7.11 -21.68 1.97
N PRO A 256 8.20 -22.22 1.40
CA PRO A 256 9.24 -21.38 0.78
C PRO A 256 8.71 -20.57 -0.40
N ARG A 257 7.84 -21.18 -1.21
CA ARG A 257 7.21 -20.55 -2.37
C ARG A 257 6.22 -19.46 -1.95
N MET A 258 5.29 -19.80 -1.05
CA MET A 258 4.21 -18.90 -0.62
C MET A 258 4.74 -17.71 0.19
N VAL A 259 5.75 -17.92 1.04
CA VAL A 259 6.42 -16.82 1.76
C VAL A 259 7.21 -15.93 0.78
N GLY A 260 7.88 -16.51 -0.22
CA GLY A 260 8.54 -15.73 -1.27
C GLY A 260 7.58 -14.90 -2.12
N GLU A 261 6.40 -15.45 -2.45
CA GLU A 261 5.30 -14.72 -3.11
C GLU A 261 4.78 -13.56 -2.25
N ALA A 262 4.54 -13.79 -0.95
CA ALA A 262 4.14 -12.75 0.00
C ALA A 262 5.20 -11.64 0.13
N VAL A 263 6.49 -11.97 0.20
CA VAL A 263 7.59 -11.00 0.26
C VAL A 263 7.66 -10.17 -1.04
N ARG A 264 7.50 -10.80 -2.21
CA ARG A 264 7.44 -10.07 -3.49
C ARG A 264 6.23 -9.13 -3.54
N ALA A 265 5.05 -9.60 -3.18
CA ALA A 265 3.83 -8.78 -3.17
C ALA A 265 3.90 -7.59 -2.19
N ALA A 266 4.59 -7.75 -1.05
CA ALA A 266 4.77 -6.68 -0.09
C ALA A 266 5.72 -5.56 -0.56
N LEU A 267 6.61 -5.83 -1.53
CA LEU A 267 7.75 -4.97 -1.86
C LEU A 267 7.88 -4.51 -3.32
N VAL A 268 7.37 -5.28 -4.28
CA VAL A 268 7.66 -5.11 -5.71
C VAL A 268 6.52 -4.40 -6.44
N GLY A 269 6.84 -3.58 -7.44
CA GLY A 269 5.86 -2.90 -8.28
C GLY A 269 5.11 -1.82 -7.48
N ARG A 270 3.82 -2.05 -7.21
CA ARG A 270 3.03 -1.26 -6.24
C ARG A 270 3.04 -2.02 -4.91
N PRO A 271 3.80 -1.57 -3.89
CA PRO A 271 3.84 -2.26 -2.60
C PRO A 271 2.48 -2.25 -1.91
N GLY A 272 2.30 -3.14 -0.95
CA GLY A 272 1.10 -3.23 -0.14
C GLY A 272 1.25 -4.22 1.01
N PRO A 273 0.18 -4.46 1.77
CA PRO A 273 0.14 -5.52 2.77
C PRO A 273 0.10 -6.90 2.12
N ALA A 274 0.97 -7.80 2.57
CA ALA A 274 0.84 -9.23 2.34
C ALA A 274 0.26 -9.91 3.60
N PHE A 275 -0.87 -10.60 3.43
CA PHE A 275 -1.55 -11.35 4.48
C PHE A 275 -1.11 -12.81 4.46
N VAL A 276 -0.69 -13.34 5.61
CA VAL A 276 -0.23 -14.73 5.76
C VAL A 276 -0.93 -15.35 6.98
N SER A 277 -1.91 -16.21 6.73
CA SER A 277 -2.51 -17.07 7.76
C SER A 277 -1.64 -18.31 7.97
N VAL A 278 -1.38 -18.68 9.22
CA VAL A 278 -0.45 -19.77 9.57
C VAL A 278 -1.07 -20.65 10.66
N PRO A 279 -1.47 -21.90 10.36
CA PRO A 279 -1.93 -22.87 11.34
C PRO A 279 -0.90 -23.08 12.45
N GLU A 280 -1.36 -23.14 13.69
CA GLU A 280 -0.51 -23.31 14.87
C GLU A 280 0.42 -24.53 14.74
N ASP A 281 -0.09 -25.66 14.27
CA ASP A 281 0.66 -26.90 14.10
C ASP A 281 1.74 -26.85 13.01
N ILE A 282 1.64 -25.96 12.02
CA ILE A 282 2.65 -25.85 10.95
C ILE A 282 3.89 -25.07 11.41
N LEU A 283 3.77 -24.20 12.42
CA LEU A 283 4.84 -23.27 12.81
C LEU A 283 6.08 -23.98 13.35
N ASP A 284 5.86 -25.09 14.05
CA ASP A 284 6.89 -25.87 14.72
C ASP A 284 7.38 -27.06 13.86
N GLU A 285 6.75 -27.30 12.69
CA GLU A 285 7.24 -28.29 11.73
C GLU A 285 8.60 -27.87 11.15
N GLU A 286 9.50 -28.84 11.04
CA GLU A 286 10.81 -28.67 10.41
C GLU A 286 10.68 -28.59 8.87
N LEU A 287 11.30 -27.58 8.26
CA LEU A 287 11.46 -27.55 6.81
C LEU A 287 12.51 -28.57 6.36
N PRO A 288 12.39 -29.14 5.14
CA PRO A 288 13.38 -30.06 4.58
C PRO A 288 14.80 -29.49 4.61
N GLU A 289 15.79 -30.34 4.87
CA GLU A 289 17.20 -29.92 4.88
C GLU A 289 17.59 -29.28 3.54
N GLY A 290 18.36 -28.19 3.60
CA GLY A 290 18.76 -27.42 2.42
C GLY A 290 17.68 -26.47 1.88
N THR A 291 16.51 -26.36 2.50
CA THR A 291 15.49 -25.35 2.14
C THR A 291 16.07 -23.94 2.18
N GLN A 292 16.15 -23.29 1.01
CA GLN A 292 16.70 -21.95 0.86
C GLN A 292 15.60 -20.88 0.87
N LEU A 293 15.94 -19.72 1.42
CA LEU A 293 15.14 -18.51 1.33
C LEU A 293 15.46 -17.79 0.02
N ASP A 294 14.47 -17.63 -0.86
CA ASP A 294 14.58 -16.74 -2.01
C ASP A 294 14.55 -15.28 -1.57
N THR A 295 15.73 -14.66 -1.51
CA THR A 295 15.91 -13.23 -1.22
C THR A 295 16.01 -12.38 -2.48
N SER A 296 15.81 -12.96 -3.67
CA SER A 296 15.93 -12.22 -4.93
C SER A 296 14.85 -11.13 -5.02
N ARG A 297 15.29 -9.93 -5.41
CA ARG A 297 14.41 -8.81 -5.71
C ARG A 297 14.46 -8.57 -7.21
N PRO A 298 13.33 -8.61 -7.94
CA PRO A 298 13.30 -8.20 -9.34
C PRO A 298 13.91 -6.81 -9.50
N ALA A 299 14.76 -6.63 -10.50
CA ALA A 299 15.30 -5.32 -10.82
C ALA A 299 14.14 -4.37 -11.19
N PRO A 300 14.17 -3.09 -10.78
CA PRO A 300 13.20 -2.11 -11.26
C PRO A 300 13.24 -2.03 -12.79
N ILE A 301 12.07 -2.11 -13.42
CA ILE A 301 11.93 -1.87 -14.86
C ILE A 301 12.40 -0.44 -15.13
N ARG A 302 13.31 -0.27 -16.10
CA ARG A 302 13.73 1.04 -16.58
C ARG A 302 12.97 1.36 -17.87
N PRO A 303 12.42 2.57 -18.03
CA PRO A 303 11.84 2.99 -19.30
C PRO A 303 12.92 3.09 -20.38
N GLU A 304 12.57 2.88 -21.64
CA GLU A 304 13.51 3.07 -22.73
C GLU A 304 13.83 4.57 -22.90
N PRO A 305 15.05 4.94 -23.35
CA PRO A 305 15.44 6.35 -23.48
C PRO A 305 14.52 7.18 -24.38
N ASP A 306 13.90 6.55 -25.38
CA ASP A 306 13.00 7.24 -26.31
C ASP A 306 11.57 7.39 -25.76
N ASP A 307 11.11 6.52 -24.85
CA ASP A 307 9.86 6.75 -24.09
C ASP A 307 10.01 7.99 -23.20
N VAL A 308 11.15 8.10 -22.50
CA VAL A 308 11.48 9.27 -21.68
C VAL A 308 11.55 10.52 -22.56
N ARG A 309 12.14 10.43 -23.76
CA ARG A 309 12.20 11.53 -24.72
C ARG A 309 10.80 11.96 -25.19
N ALA A 310 9.91 11.00 -25.43
CA ALA A 310 8.52 11.27 -25.82
C ALA A 310 7.76 12.02 -24.72
N VAL A 311 7.89 11.62 -23.45
CA VAL A 311 7.31 12.33 -22.28
C VAL A 311 7.83 13.77 -22.19
N LEU A 312 9.14 13.98 -22.40
CA LEU A 312 9.74 15.31 -22.37
C LEU A 312 9.26 16.20 -23.52
N HIS A 313 9.13 15.67 -24.73
CA HIS A 313 8.54 16.41 -25.87
C HIS A 313 7.07 16.73 -25.66
N PHE A 314 6.30 15.79 -25.11
CA PHE A 314 4.89 15.97 -24.75
C PHE A 314 4.71 17.15 -23.79
N LEU A 315 5.49 17.22 -22.71
CA LEU A 315 5.44 18.35 -21.77
C LEU A 315 5.96 19.66 -22.36
N ALA A 316 7.01 19.62 -23.20
CA ALA A 316 7.61 20.81 -23.79
C ALA A 316 6.79 21.46 -24.91
N ALA A 317 5.88 20.70 -25.55
CA ALA A 317 4.99 21.19 -26.61
C ALA A 317 3.68 21.81 -26.07
N ALA A 318 3.39 21.64 -24.78
CA ALA A 318 2.15 22.06 -24.15
C ALA A 318 2.17 23.53 -23.70
N GLU A 319 1.02 24.22 -23.76
CA GLU A 319 0.88 25.60 -23.29
C GLU A 319 0.63 25.67 -21.77
N ARG A 320 -0.04 24.65 -21.22
CA ARG A 320 -0.47 24.56 -19.81
C ARG A 320 -0.14 23.21 -19.17
N PRO A 321 1.09 22.67 -19.30
CA PRO A 321 1.47 21.40 -18.70
C PRO A 321 1.34 21.43 -17.16
N VAL A 322 1.13 20.27 -16.55
CA VAL A 322 1.16 20.08 -15.08
C VAL A 322 1.69 18.68 -14.75
N ILE A 323 2.46 18.56 -13.68
CA ILE A 323 2.90 17.28 -13.11
C ILE A 323 2.01 16.94 -11.92
N LEU A 324 1.32 15.80 -11.97
CA LEU A 324 0.57 15.24 -10.86
C LEU A 324 1.44 14.17 -10.16
N ALA A 325 2.12 14.58 -9.08
CA ALA A 325 3.12 13.78 -8.39
C ALA A 325 2.53 13.05 -7.16
N GLY A 326 2.80 11.75 -7.03
CA GLY A 326 2.29 10.93 -5.92
C GLY A 326 3.37 10.26 -5.07
N GLY A 327 2.93 9.41 -4.14
CA GLY A 327 3.78 8.76 -3.15
C GLY A 327 4.84 7.80 -3.71
N GLY A 328 4.80 7.46 -5.00
CA GLY A 328 5.91 6.79 -5.69
C GLY A 328 7.21 7.61 -5.67
N ILE A 329 7.11 8.94 -5.74
CA ILE A 329 8.27 9.86 -5.68
C ILE A 329 8.94 9.80 -4.31
N LEU A 330 8.15 9.84 -3.22
CA LEU A 330 8.63 9.70 -1.85
C LEU A 330 9.33 8.36 -1.62
N ARG A 331 8.73 7.26 -2.11
CA ARG A 331 9.29 5.90 -2.01
C ARG A 331 10.60 5.74 -2.79
N ALA A 332 10.68 6.34 -3.98
CA ALA A 332 11.90 6.36 -4.79
C ALA A 332 12.97 7.31 -4.22
N ARG A 333 12.60 8.20 -3.28
CA ARG A 333 13.43 9.29 -2.72
C ARG A 333 13.87 10.31 -3.77
N THR A 334 13.05 10.53 -4.79
CA THR A 334 13.35 11.36 -5.97
C THR A 334 12.66 12.73 -5.96
N SER A 335 12.27 13.24 -4.79
CA SER A 335 11.65 14.57 -4.67
C SER A 335 12.53 15.69 -5.22
N THR A 336 13.85 15.61 -5.02
CA THR A 336 14.81 16.56 -5.59
C THR A 336 14.92 16.46 -7.12
N ASP A 337 14.85 15.25 -7.68
CA ASP A 337 14.87 15.05 -9.13
C ASP A 337 13.57 15.55 -9.78
N LEU A 338 12.42 15.36 -9.11
CA LEU A 338 11.13 15.92 -9.52
C LEU A 338 11.17 17.45 -9.53
N VAL A 339 11.70 18.08 -8.47
CA VAL A 339 11.89 19.55 -8.43
C VAL A 339 12.76 20.01 -9.61
N ARG A 340 13.91 19.36 -9.82
CA ARG A 340 14.83 19.70 -10.92
C ARG A 340 14.17 19.55 -12.30
N LEU A 341 13.37 18.50 -12.51
CA LEU A 341 12.60 18.30 -13.74
C LEU A 341 11.59 19.43 -13.95
N ALA A 342 10.84 19.78 -12.91
CA ALA A 342 9.86 20.86 -12.92
C ALA A 342 10.51 22.22 -13.21
N GLU A 343 11.67 22.52 -12.61
CA GLU A 343 12.44 23.74 -12.87
C GLU A 343 12.94 23.83 -14.32
N LEU A 344 13.51 22.74 -14.85
CA LEU A 344 14.05 22.68 -16.21
C LEU A 344 12.97 22.89 -17.28
N LEU A 345 11.80 22.30 -17.08
CA LEU A 345 10.65 22.42 -18.00
C LEU A 345 9.74 23.61 -17.66
N ARG A 346 9.92 24.25 -16.50
CA ARG A 346 9.03 25.26 -15.89
C ARG A 346 7.58 24.78 -15.73
N VAL A 347 7.40 23.52 -15.38
CA VAL A 347 6.08 22.87 -15.24
C VAL A 347 5.66 22.86 -13.76
N PRO A 348 4.46 23.34 -13.41
CA PRO A 348 3.97 23.27 -12.04
C PRO A 348 3.69 21.84 -11.56
N ILE A 349 3.88 21.62 -10.26
CA ILE A 349 3.64 20.36 -9.55
C ILE A 349 2.36 20.48 -8.72
N VAL A 350 1.49 19.49 -8.84
CA VAL A 350 0.37 19.21 -7.93
C VAL A 350 0.65 17.90 -7.21
N ALA A 351 0.49 17.88 -5.89
CA ALA A 351 0.53 16.65 -5.11
C ALA A 351 -0.77 15.84 -5.26
N GLY A 352 -0.64 14.51 -5.38
CA GLY A 352 -1.77 13.60 -5.22
C GLY A 352 -2.29 13.56 -3.78
N TRP A 353 -3.51 13.04 -3.57
CA TRP A 353 -4.16 13.02 -2.27
C TRP A 353 -3.30 12.33 -1.18
N ARG A 354 -3.21 12.96 -0.01
CA ARG A 354 -2.35 12.60 1.14
C ARG A 354 -0.84 12.61 0.84
N ARG A 355 -0.36 13.35 -0.17
CA ARG A 355 1.06 13.46 -0.55
C ARG A 355 1.56 14.91 -0.64
N GLY A 356 1.02 15.79 0.20
CA GLY A 356 1.40 17.22 0.26
C GLY A 356 2.86 17.47 0.64
N ASP A 357 3.57 16.43 1.08
CA ASP A 357 4.99 16.35 1.40
C ASP A 357 5.88 15.92 0.21
N VAL A 358 5.31 15.67 -0.98
CA VAL A 358 6.05 15.18 -2.16
C VAL A 358 7.20 16.10 -2.59
N VAL A 359 7.08 17.41 -2.35
CA VAL A 359 8.09 18.46 -2.50
C VAL A 359 7.89 19.52 -1.42
N SER A 360 8.84 20.46 -1.26
CA SER A 360 8.65 21.59 -0.35
C SER A 360 7.44 22.45 -0.75
N ASN A 361 6.64 22.85 0.25
CA ASN A 361 5.45 23.67 0.03
C ASN A 361 5.80 25.13 -0.32
N ASP A 362 7.01 25.59 0.05
CA ASP A 362 7.54 26.92 -0.31
C ASP A 362 8.08 26.98 -1.75
N HIS A 363 8.11 25.84 -2.47
CA HIS A 363 8.67 25.80 -3.82
C HIS A 363 7.77 26.55 -4.83
N PRO A 364 8.28 27.49 -5.64
CA PRO A 364 7.44 28.38 -6.46
C PRO A 364 6.67 27.68 -7.59
N LEU A 365 7.00 26.43 -7.92
CA LEU A 365 6.25 25.60 -8.86
C LEU A 365 5.24 24.65 -8.17
N PHE A 366 5.18 24.59 -6.84
CA PHE A 366 4.21 23.76 -6.14
C PHE A 366 2.88 24.50 -5.96
N LEU A 367 1.78 23.91 -6.45
CA LEU A 367 0.45 24.52 -6.40
C LEU A 367 -0.42 24.04 -5.24
N GLY A 368 0.02 23.01 -4.51
CA GLY A 368 -0.76 22.35 -3.47
C GLY A 368 -1.15 20.91 -3.83
N MET A 369 -2.11 20.37 -3.08
CA MET A 369 -2.54 18.97 -3.15
C MET A 369 -3.97 18.84 -3.68
N ALA A 370 -4.20 17.88 -4.58
CA ALA A 370 -5.53 17.52 -5.09
C ALA A 370 -6.35 16.74 -4.04
N GLY A 371 -7.65 17.04 -3.94
CA GLY A 371 -8.60 16.40 -3.03
C GLY A 371 -9.59 17.38 -2.40
N TYR A 372 -10.37 16.92 -1.40
CA TYR A 372 -11.51 17.68 -0.86
C TYR A 372 -11.19 19.09 -0.35
N GLY A 373 -9.99 19.28 0.23
CA GLY A 373 -9.53 20.58 0.73
C GLY A 373 -8.60 21.34 -0.22
N SER A 374 -8.57 20.98 -1.52
CA SER A 374 -7.63 21.59 -2.47
C SER A 374 -7.96 23.08 -2.72
N PRO A 375 -6.97 23.98 -2.76
CA PRO A 375 -7.15 25.34 -3.25
C PRO A 375 -7.72 25.36 -4.67
N GLY A 376 -8.58 26.34 -4.99
CA GLY A 376 -9.20 26.46 -6.32
C GLY A 376 -8.20 26.39 -7.48
N VAL A 377 -7.03 27.03 -7.32
CA VAL A 377 -5.92 27.00 -8.30
C VAL A 377 -5.41 25.60 -8.64
N VAL A 378 -5.48 24.63 -7.72
CA VAL A 378 -5.10 23.23 -7.99
C VAL A 378 -6.09 22.60 -8.97
N ARG A 379 -7.39 22.77 -8.70
CA ARG A 379 -8.47 22.26 -9.54
C ARG A 379 -8.47 22.96 -10.91
N ASP A 380 -8.42 24.29 -10.92
CA ASP A 380 -8.36 25.10 -12.15
C ASP A 380 -7.16 24.72 -13.02
N ARG A 381 -5.99 24.44 -12.42
CA ARG A 381 -4.81 24.03 -13.20
C ARG A 381 -4.99 22.64 -13.80
N LEU A 382 -5.52 21.68 -13.04
CA LEU A 382 -5.76 20.32 -13.53
C LEU A 382 -6.86 20.29 -14.61
N GLU A 383 -7.98 20.99 -14.44
CA GLU A 383 -9.06 21.05 -15.44
C GLU A 383 -8.64 21.74 -16.74
N ARG A 384 -7.72 22.72 -16.68
CA ARG A 384 -7.32 23.54 -17.83
C ARG A 384 -5.98 23.12 -18.47
N ALA A 385 -5.30 22.13 -17.91
CA ALA A 385 -4.05 21.63 -18.46
C ALA A 385 -4.32 20.93 -19.81
N ASP A 386 -3.46 21.17 -20.79
CA ASP A 386 -3.44 20.47 -22.08
C ASP A 386 -2.50 19.26 -22.09
N ALA A 387 -1.61 19.16 -21.10
CA ALA A 387 -0.76 18.01 -20.83
C ALA A 387 -0.65 17.72 -19.32
N VAL A 388 -0.92 16.48 -18.90
CA VAL A 388 -0.72 16.01 -17.52
C VAL A 388 0.30 14.87 -17.49
N LEU A 389 1.39 15.02 -16.72
CA LEU A 389 2.27 13.90 -16.37
C LEU A 389 1.88 13.33 -15.01
N VAL A 390 1.39 12.10 -14.95
CA VAL A 390 0.94 11.40 -13.74
C VAL A 390 2.05 10.51 -13.21
N ILE A 391 2.98 11.07 -12.42
CA ILE A 391 4.19 10.36 -11.99
C ILE A 391 4.14 9.88 -10.53
N GLY A 392 4.31 8.57 -10.33
CA GLY A 392 4.25 7.94 -9.01
C GLY A 392 2.90 8.09 -8.30
N CYS A 393 1.84 8.42 -9.03
CA CYS A 393 0.52 8.78 -8.53
C CYS A 393 -0.55 7.75 -8.92
N ARG A 394 -1.68 7.77 -8.21
CA ARG A 394 -2.89 7.01 -8.57
C ARG A 394 -4.02 7.99 -8.86
N LEU A 395 -4.68 7.82 -9.99
CA LEU A 395 -5.93 8.51 -10.33
C LEU A 395 -7.13 7.87 -9.60
N SER A 396 -7.06 7.82 -8.27
CA SER A 396 -8.21 7.49 -7.43
C SER A 396 -9.17 8.67 -7.33
N GLU A 397 -10.46 8.39 -7.19
CA GLU A 397 -11.57 9.35 -6.99
C GLU A 397 -11.18 10.72 -6.42
N ILE A 398 -10.55 10.76 -5.24
CA ILE A 398 -10.22 12.03 -4.56
C ILE A 398 -9.14 12.82 -5.31
N THR A 399 -8.11 12.14 -5.83
CA THR A 399 -7.04 12.75 -6.64
C THR A 399 -7.59 13.26 -7.98
N SER A 400 -8.56 12.55 -8.56
CA SER A 400 -9.16 12.83 -9.86
C SER A 400 -10.43 13.69 -9.80
N PHE A 401 -10.80 14.22 -8.63
CA PHE A 401 -12.04 14.97 -8.39
C PHE A 401 -13.31 14.24 -8.89
N GLY A 402 -13.48 12.99 -8.48
CA GLY A 402 -14.59 12.14 -8.92
C GLY A 402 -14.41 11.62 -10.34
N TYR A 403 -13.16 11.33 -10.75
CA TYR A 403 -12.80 10.88 -12.10
C TYR A 403 -13.03 11.93 -13.21
N ALA A 404 -13.18 13.21 -12.84
CA ALA A 404 -13.23 14.33 -13.77
C ALA A 404 -11.86 14.70 -14.36
N ILE A 405 -10.76 14.30 -13.70
CA ILE A 405 -9.37 14.53 -14.13
C ILE A 405 -8.64 13.19 -14.35
N PRO A 406 -7.99 12.97 -15.51
CA PRO A 406 -7.98 13.84 -16.68
C PRO A 406 -9.34 13.97 -17.37
N ALA A 407 -9.64 15.16 -17.90
CA ALA A 407 -10.89 15.45 -18.59
C ALA A 407 -10.94 14.80 -19.99
N ASN A 408 -12.14 14.63 -20.55
CA ASN A 408 -12.30 14.12 -21.91
C ASN A 408 -11.56 15.00 -22.94
N GLY A 409 -10.65 14.39 -23.71
CA GLY A 409 -9.79 15.09 -24.68
C GLY A 409 -8.56 15.77 -24.09
N GLN A 410 -8.35 15.71 -22.77
CA GLN A 410 -7.09 16.11 -22.14
C GLN A 410 -6.01 15.06 -22.42
N ALA A 411 -4.85 15.48 -22.91
CA ALA A 411 -3.74 14.57 -23.10
C ALA A 411 -3.00 14.34 -21.77
N TRP A 412 -2.63 13.09 -21.50
CA TRP A 412 -1.92 12.70 -20.29
C TRP A 412 -1.07 11.45 -20.49
N ILE A 413 -0.09 11.25 -19.60
CA ILE A 413 0.83 10.10 -19.58
C ILE A 413 1.23 9.73 -18.14
#